data_AF-A0A1Y1ZH90-F1
#
_entry.id   AF-A0A1Y1ZH90-F1
#
_cell.length_a   1.000
_cell.length_b   1.000
_cell.length_c   1.000
_cell.angle_alpha   90.00
_cell.angle_beta   90.00
_cell.angle_gamma   90.00
#
_symmetry.space_group_name_H-M   'P 1'
#
loop_
_entity.id
_entity.type
_entity.pdbx_description
1 polymer ?
#
loop_
_entity_poly.entity_id
_entity_poly.type
_entity_poly.pdbx_seq_one_letter_code
_entity_poly.pdbx_strand_id
1 'polypeptide(L)'
;ASGSSAAPITGGSTTQPPTNPSSTDPPQVATTSTPADVYLNVPELHVGRIELDVEELQADINLNAKVAGLVTVNAGVMVSVQKINITIADVDAKLELIVRLGHLVDIVERVFESLDLNPLLLGLINNVTNLVGEVIGAVDGLLGSITQGGKTLNFLVDNLGNIVQEVVGGAGGALSTIVGNYQQNMTQVGDVKNLANGLIQKTFSYDALGSLVDIVFNTAGQVVQATVQKKNGGGGGASTPVATPTATPVTLPVS
;
A
#
# COMPACT_ATOMS: atom_id res chain seq x y z
N ALA A 1 -7.98 44.89 88.61
CA ALA A 1 -7.21 44.19 87.55
C ALA A 1 -7.77 42.77 87.41
N SER A 2 -7.98 42.34 86.14
CA SER A 2 -8.23 40.97 85.59
C SER A 2 -9.26 40.05 86.28
N GLY A 3 -10.33 39.53 85.67
CA GLY A 3 -10.73 39.36 84.26
C GLY A 3 -10.68 37.88 83.86
N SER A 4 -11.85 37.22 83.73
CA SER A 4 -12.02 35.83 83.25
C SER A 4 -12.26 35.81 81.74
N SER A 5 -11.63 34.89 81.01
CA SER A 5 -12.11 34.37 79.71
C SER A 5 -11.38 33.08 79.29
N ALA A 6 -12.17 32.11 78.84
CA ALA A 6 -11.76 30.81 78.33
C ALA A 6 -11.07 30.89 76.95
N ALA A 7 -10.20 29.92 76.64
CA ALA A 7 -9.70 29.66 75.30
C ALA A 7 -9.51 28.14 75.06
N PRO A 8 -9.64 27.66 73.81
CA PRO A 8 -10.18 26.35 73.49
C PRO A 8 -9.12 25.25 73.34
N ILE A 9 -9.57 24.00 73.47
CA ILE A 9 -8.88 22.79 73.05
C ILE A 9 -8.55 22.88 71.55
N THR A 10 -7.27 23.07 71.22
CA THR A 10 -6.81 23.09 69.83
C THR A 10 -6.75 21.66 69.28
N GLY A 11 -7.71 21.40 68.39
CA GLY A 11 -7.71 20.50 67.23
C GLY A 11 -6.65 19.41 67.16
N GLY A 12 -7.14 18.17 67.12
CA GLY A 12 -6.36 17.00 66.74
C GLY A 12 -5.70 17.18 65.38
N SER A 13 -4.43 16.77 65.32
CA SER A 13 -3.68 16.55 64.09
C SER A 13 -4.46 15.63 63.17
N THR A 14 -5.18 16.19 62.20
CA THR A 14 -5.66 15.45 61.03
C THR A 14 -4.44 15.08 60.19
N THR A 15 -3.85 13.91 60.46
CA THR A 15 -2.93 13.28 59.53
C THR A 15 -3.70 12.93 58.28
N GLN A 16 -3.51 13.72 57.23
CA GLN A 16 -3.93 13.43 55.87
C GLN A 16 -3.44 12.02 55.49
N PRO A 17 -4.29 11.13 54.94
CA PRO A 17 -3.81 9.86 54.43
C PRO A 17 -2.78 10.14 53.33
N PRO A 18 -1.66 9.41 53.27
CA PRO A 18 -0.70 9.60 52.19
C PRO A 18 -1.39 9.26 50.86
N THR A 19 -1.55 10.27 50.01
CA THR A 19 -1.88 10.08 48.60
C THR A 19 -0.64 9.45 47.97
N ASN A 20 -0.60 8.13 47.84
CA ASN A 20 0.35 7.47 46.97
C ASN A 20 0.00 7.87 45.53
N PRO A 21 0.83 8.65 44.81
CA PRO A 21 0.68 8.73 43.37
C PRO A 21 0.94 7.32 42.83
N SER A 22 -0.04 6.74 42.15
CA SER A 22 0.18 5.53 41.34
C SER A 22 1.14 5.91 40.22
N SER A 23 2.44 5.76 40.45
CA SER A 23 3.45 5.84 39.39
C SER A 23 3.27 4.59 38.53
N THR A 24 2.58 4.75 37.40
CA THR A 24 2.63 3.77 36.31
C THR A 24 4.06 3.77 35.77
N ASP A 25 4.88 2.87 36.31
CA ASP A 25 6.24 2.68 35.81
C ASP A 25 6.13 2.09 34.40
N PRO A 26 6.76 2.70 33.38
CA PRO A 26 6.67 2.19 32.02
C PRO A 26 7.25 0.77 31.93
N PRO A 27 6.70 -0.08 31.05
CA PRO A 27 7.17 -1.45 30.88
C PRO A 27 8.67 -1.45 30.54
N GLN A 28 9.45 -2.19 31.34
CA GLN A 28 10.89 -2.36 31.14
C GLN A 28 11.15 -3.17 29.85
N VAL A 29 11.57 -2.50 28.78
CA VAL A 29 12.01 -3.12 27.53
C VAL A 29 13.47 -3.54 27.68
N ALA A 30 13.77 -4.82 27.47
CA ALA A 30 15.14 -5.33 27.48
C ALA A 30 16.03 -4.52 26.53
N THR A 31 17.10 -3.92 27.06
CA THR A 31 18.06 -3.12 26.29
C THR A 31 18.99 -4.04 25.52
N THR A 32 18.61 -4.40 24.30
CA THR A 32 19.59 -4.86 23.31
C THR A 32 20.55 -3.70 23.02
N SER A 33 21.83 -3.98 22.79
CA SER A 33 22.87 -2.96 22.51
C SER A 33 22.68 -2.23 21.17
N THR A 34 21.60 -2.51 20.46
CA THR A 34 21.26 -1.88 19.19
C THR A 34 20.64 -0.50 19.44
N PRO A 35 21.06 0.54 18.68
CA PRO A 35 20.39 1.83 18.67
C PRO A 35 18.87 1.68 18.45
N ALA A 36 18.09 2.63 18.96
CA ALA A 36 16.66 2.67 18.69
C ALA A 36 16.41 3.10 17.24
N ASP A 37 15.54 2.38 16.54
CA ASP A 37 15.12 2.72 15.17
C ASP A 37 14.09 3.84 15.17
N VAL A 38 13.24 3.89 16.21
CA VAL A 38 12.34 5.01 16.46
C VAL A 38 12.55 5.48 17.89
N TYR A 39 12.89 6.76 18.05
CA TYR A 39 12.94 7.42 19.34
C TYR A 39 12.08 8.67 19.29
N LEU A 40 10.96 8.65 20.00
CA LEU A 40 10.05 9.78 20.13
C LEU A 40 9.97 10.18 21.59
N ASN A 41 10.45 11.37 21.91
CA ASN A 41 10.37 11.96 23.24
C ASN A 41 9.56 13.25 23.15
N VAL A 42 8.46 13.30 23.88
CA VAL A 42 7.55 14.44 24.01
C VAL A 42 7.55 14.85 25.49
N PRO A 43 8.40 15.83 25.87
CA PRO A 43 8.58 16.23 27.26
C PRO A 43 7.35 16.90 27.88
N GLU A 44 6.52 17.53 27.06
CA GLU A 44 5.29 18.21 27.46
C GLU A 44 4.21 17.89 26.43
N LEU A 45 3.20 17.11 26.84
CA LEU A 45 2.01 16.78 26.08
C LEU A 45 0.80 17.34 26.82
N HIS A 46 0.12 18.30 26.22
CA HIS A 46 -1.08 18.91 26.80
C HIS A 46 -2.32 18.41 26.08
N VAL A 47 -3.28 17.91 26.85
CA VAL A 47 -4.61 17.54 26.36
C VAL A 47 -5.62 18.42 27.07
N GLY A 48 -6.28 19.31 26.33
CA GLY A 48 -7.22 20.26 26.93
C GLY A 48 -8.41 19.59 27.61
N ARG A 49 -8.89 18.45 27.08
CA ARG A 49 -10.04 17.74 27.64
C ARG A 49 -10.09 16.27 27.21
N ILE A 50 -10.37 15.38 28.14
CA ILE A 50 -10.72 13.97 27.93
C ILE A 50 -12.16 13.78 28.41
N GLU A 51 -13.01 13.24 27.54
CA GLU A 51 -14.37 12.82 27.86
C GLU A 51 -14.45 11.29 27.86
N LEU A 52 -14.91 10.71 28.96
CA LEU A 52 -15.12 9.29 29.14
C LEU A 52 -16.60 9.03 29.41
N ASP A 53 -17.31 8.55 28.40
CA ASP A 53 -18.68 8.09 28.54
C ASP A 53 -18.65 6.59 28.84
N VAL A 54 -18.91 6.24 30.10
CA VAL A 54 -18.89 4.86 30.60
C VAL A 54 -20.33 4.42 30.84
N GLU A 55 -20.74 3.39 30.13
CA GLU A 55 -22.05 2.77 30.32
C GLU A 55 -21.90 1.50 31.16
N GLU A 56 -22.89 1.24 32.01
CA GLU A 56 -22.99 0.05 32.85
C GLU A 56 -21.75 -0.21 33.75
N LEU A 57 -21.20 0.84 34.37
CA LEU A 57 -20.10 0.69 35.32
C LEU A 57 -20.56 -0.12 36.54
N GLN A 58 -20.00 -1.31 36.69
CA GLN A 58 -20.13 -2.13 37.89
C GLN A 58 -18.82 -2.07 38.67
N ALA A 59 -18.91 -1.82 39.97
CA ALA A 59 -17.76 -1.71 40.85
C ALA A 59 -18.06 -2.36 42.21
N ASP A 60 -17.14 -3.20 42.65
CA ASP A 60 -17.18 -3.83 43.97
C ASP A 60 -16.29 -3.05 44.94
N ILE A 61 -16.92 -2.40 45.91
CA ILE A 61 -16.24 -1.63 46.95
C ILE A 61 -16.16 -2.48 48.21
N ASN A 62 -14.96 -2.87 48.59
CA ASN A 62 -14.68 -3.59 49.83
C ASN A 62 -13.97 -2.67 50.83
N LEU A 63 -14.60 -2.42 51.98
CA LEU A 63 -14.05 -1.68 53.11
C LEU A 63 -13.62 -2.65 54.21
N ASN A 64 -12.32 -2.68 54.52
CA ASN A 64 -11.78 -3.31 55.71
C ASN A 64 -11.11 -2.22 56.55
N ALA A 65 -11.71 -1.89 57.68
CA ALA A 65 -11.23 -0.85 58.58
C ALA A 65 -11.09 -1.41 60.00
N LYS A 66 -9.92 -1.18 60.61
CA LYS A 66 -9.65 -1.54 62.01
C LYS A 66 -9.34 -0.28 62.80
N VAL A 67 -10.20 0.07 63.75
CA VAL A 67 -10.06 1.29 64.56
C VAL A 67 -9.56 0.91 65.96
N ALA A 68 -8.37 1.41 66.29
CA ALA A 68 -7.71 1.29 67.60
C ALA A 68 -7.64 -0.13 68.19
N GLY A 69 -7.74 -1.17 67.35
CA GLY A 69 -7.79 -2.57 67.80
C GLY A 69 -9.07 -2.96 68.54
N LEU A 70 -10.03 -2.05 68.69
CA LEU A 70 -11.28 -2.28 69.41
C LEU A 70 -12.40 -2.73 68.48
N VAL A 71 -12.44 -2.17 67.26
CA VAL A 71 -13.49 -2.45 66.29
C VAL A 71 -12.87 -2.78 64.94
N THR A 72 -13.36 -3.85 64.33
CA THR A 72 -13.06 -4.21 62.94
C THR A 72 -14.37 -4.14 62.16
N VAL A 73 -14.38 -3.36 61.08
CA VAL A 73 -15.49 -3.22 60.15
C VAL A 73 -15.06 -3.83 58.82
N ASN A 74 -15.80 -4.85 58.38
CA ASN A 74 -15.67 -5.42 57.05
C ASN A 74 -17.02 -5.23 56.34
N ALA A 75 -17.01 -4.52 55.21
CA ALA A 75 -18.20 -4.30 54.40
C ALA A 75 -17.85 -4.45 52.92
N GLY A 76 -18.67 -5.18 52.18
CA GLY A 76 -18.62 -5.24 50.72
C GLY A 76 -19.90 -4.64 50.15
N VAL A 77 -19.77 -3.76 49.16
CA VAL A 77 -20.88 -3.13 48.44
C VAL A 77 -20.65 -3.32 46.96
N MET A 78 -21.61 -3.90 46.26
CA MET A 78 -21.65 -3.90 44.79
C MET A 78 -22.41 -2.65 44.34
N VAL A 79 -21.79 -1.84 43.49
CA VAL A 79 -22.40 -0.64 42.90
C VAL A 79 -22.51 -0.85 41.40
N SER A 80 -23.66 -0.57 40.82
CA SER A 80 -23.84 -0.50 39.37
C SER A 80 -24.39 0.88 38.98
N VAL A 81 -23.83 1.44 37.92
CA VAL A 81 -24.23 2.75 37.39
C VAL A 81 -24.47 2.60 35.89
N GLN A 82 -25.67 2.94 35.43
CA GLN A 82 -26.05 2.75 34.03
C GLN A 82 -25.25 3.63 33.07
N LYS A 83 -24.95 4.87 33.47
CA LYS A 83 -24.20 5.81 32.63
C LYS A 83 -23.44 6.82 33.48
N ILE A 84 -22.18 7.06 33.12
CA ILE A 84 -21.29 8.04 33.73
C ILE A 84 -20.64 8.81 32.58
N ASN A 85 -20.63 10.14 32.68
CA ASN A 85 -19.83 10.97 31.79
C ASN A 85 -18.73 11.62 32.64
N ILE A 86 -17.48 11.25 32.38
CA ILE A 86 -16.30 11.76 33.09
C ILE A 86 -15.64 12.79 32.19
N THR A 87 -15.43 14.00 32.69
CA THR A 87 -14.65 15.03 32.00
C THR A 87 -13.38 15.29 32.80
N ILE A 88 -12.23 15.08 32.18
CA ILE A 88 -10.91 15.43 32.71
C ILE A 88 -10.40 16.60 31.87
N ALA A 89 -10.27 17.78 32.46
CA ALA A 89 -9.73 18.96 31.78
C ALA A 89 -8.24 19.12 32.07
N ASP A 90 -7.52 19.74 31.14
CA ASP A 90 -6.15 20.20 31.30
C ASP A 90 -5.19 19.11 31.80
N VAL A 91 -4.97 18.10 30.96
CA VAL A 91 -4.08 16.97 31.26
C VAL A 91 -2.69 17.27 30.71
N ASP A 92 -1.72 17.31 31.61
CA ASP A 92 -0.30 17.39 31.29
C ASP A 92 0.32 16.00 31.39
N ALA A 93 1.00 15.57 30.33
CA ALA A 93 1.63 14.27 30.23
C ALA A 93 3.03 14.36 29.62
N LYS A 94 3.84 13.32 29.83
CA LYS A 94 5.14 13.14 29.19
C LYS A 94 5.12 11.81 28.47
N LEU A 95 5.55 11.78 27.20
CA LEU A 95 5.54 10.56 26.38
C LEU A 95 6.95 10.26 25.87
N GLU A 96 7.45 9.08 26.19
CA GLU A 96 8.67 8.54 25.60
C GLU A 96 8.35 7.19 24.92
N LEU A 97 8.61 7.11 23.61
CA LEU A 97 8.43 5.92 22.79
C LEU A 97 9.78 5.54 22.18
N ILE A 98 10.31 4.39 22.61
CA ILE A 98 11.55 3.80 22.10
C ILE A 98 11.19 2.51 21.38
N VAL A 99 11.34 2.48 20.05
CA VAL A 99 11.13 1.28 19.24
C VAL A 99 12.49 0.80 18.73
N ARG A 100 12.79 -0.47 19.01
CA ARG A 100 13.93 -1.20 18.45
C ARG A 100 13.34 -2.29 17.55
N LEU A 101 13.48 -2.14 16.25
CA LEU A 101 13.09 -3.11 15.24
C LEU A 101 14.25 -4.11 15.06
N GLY A 102 14.33 -5.08 15.96
CA GLY A 102 15.20 -6.23 15.74
C GLY A 102 14.68 -7.09 14.59
N HIS A 103 15.60 -7.71 13.84
CA HIS A 103 15.33 -8.87 12.98
C HIS A 103 14.77 -8.63 11.57
N LEU A 104 15.17 -7.54 10.87
CA LEU A 104 14.88 -7.47 9.43
C LEU A 104 15.53 -8.64 8.67
N VAL A 105 16.75 -9.03 9.05
CA VAL A 105 17.45 -10.16 8.45
C VAL A 105 16.73 -11.46 8.76
N ASP A 106 16.28 -11.69 10.01
CA ASP A 106 15.59 -12.92 10.37
C ASP A 106 14.16 -12.97 9.80
N ILE A 107 13.52 -11.83 9.52
CA ILE A 107 12.26 -11.80 8.77
C ILE A 107 12.51 -12.29 7.34
N VAL A 108 13.57 -11.82 6.69
CA VAL A 108 13.95 -12.27 5.34
C VAL A 108 14.33 -13.75 5.36
N GLU A 109 15.11 -14.19 6.34
CA GLU A 109 15.51 -15.59 6.52
C GLU A 109 14.28 -16.48 6.79
N ARG A 110 13.35 -16.06 7.66
CA ARG A 110 12.10 -16.78 7.93
C ARG A 110 11.16 -16.80 6.73
N VAL A 111 11.15 -15.76 5.90
CA VAL A 111 10.42 -15.78 4.62
C VAL A 111 11.06 -16.82 3.68
N PHE A 112 12.38 -16.84 3.55
CA PHE A 112 13.06 -17.86 2.72
C PHE A 112 12.87 -19.28 3.25
N GLU A 113 12.94 -19.48 4.57
CA GLU A 113 12.64 -20.76 5.22
C GLU A 113 11.17 -21.16 5.02
N SER A 114 10.24 -20.21 5.07
CA SER A 114 8.82 -20.47 4.81
C SER A 114 8.55 -20.82 3.34
N LEU A 115 9.29 -20.21 2.40
CA LEU A 115 9.25 -20.54 0.98
C LEU A 115 9.87 -21.93 0.70
N ASP A 116 10.92 -22.31 1.43
CA ASP A 116 11.55 -23.63 1.35
C ASP A 116 10.62 -24.74 1.90
N LEU A 117 9.97 -24.47 3.03
CA LEU A 117 9.00 -25.40 3.63
C LEU A 117 7.68 -25.47 2.85
N ASN A 118 7.34 -24.46 2.05
CA ASN A 118 6.10 -24.39 1.27
C ASN A 118 6.39 -23.94 -0.18
N PRO A 119 7.03 -24.78 -1.01
CA PRO A 119 7.41 -24.42 -2.38
C PRO A 119 6.22 -24.18 -3.32
N LEU A 120 5.00 -24.61 -2.93
CA LEU A 120 3.78 -24.29 -3.66
C LEU A 120 3.51 -22.78 -3.73
N LEU A 121 4.02 -22.00 -2.76
CA LEU A 121 3.90 -20.55 -2.76
C LEU A 121 4.69 -19.90 -3.91
N LEU A 122 5.78 -20.51 -4.40
CA LEU A 122 6.52 -20.04 -5.59
C LEU A 122 5.61 -20.07 -6.84
N GLY A 123 4.72 -21.05 -6.93
CA GLY A 123 3.76 -21.18 -8.02
C GLY A 123 2.75 -20.04 -8.07
N LEU A 124 2.39 -19.46 -6.91
CA LEU A 124 1.49 -18.31 -6.84
C LEU A 124 2.16 -17.04 -7.35
N ILE A 125 3.45 -16.83 -7.07
CA ILE A 125 4.24 -15.69 -7.59
C ILE A 125 4.35 -15.78 -9.12
N ASN A 126 4.55 -16.98 -9.66
CA ASN A 126 4.54 -17.21 -11.11
C ASN A 126 3.15 -16.97 -11.73
N ASN A 127 2.07 -17.14 -10.97
CA ASN A 127 0.70 -16.83 -11.40
C ASN A 127 0.33 -15.35 -11.27
N VAL A 128 1.07 -14.54 -10.50
CA VAL A 128 0.92 -13.07 -10.55
C VAL A 128 1.30 -12.52 -11.94
N THR A 129 2.11 -13.25 -12.72
CA THR A 129 2.32 -12.99 -14.16
C THR A 129 1.01 -13.08 -14.96
N ASN A 130 0.00 -13.83 -14.51
CA ASN A 130 -1.30 -13.88 -15.16
C ASN A 130 -2.22 -12.72 -14.76
N LEU A 131 -1.99 -12.06 -13.61
CA LEU A 131 -2.69 -10.81 -13.27
C LEU A 131 -2.12 -9.61 -14.05
N VAL A 132 -0.90 -9.73 -14.58
CA VAL A 132 -0.37 -8.83 -15.63
C VAL A 132 -1.11 -9.01 -16.96
N GLY A 133 -1.95 -10.03 -17.13
CA GLY A 133 -2.78 -10.21 -18.32
C GLY A 133 -3.85 -9.13 -18.51
N GLU A 134 -4.34 -8.52 -17.43
CA GLU A 134 -5.28 -7.38 -17.49
C GLU A 134 -4.56 -6.02 -17.54
N VAL A 135 -3.25 -6.03 -17.24
CA VAL A 135 -2.35 -4.89 -17.39
C VAL A 135 -1.34 -5.16 -18.51
N ILE A 136 -1.80 -5.71 -19.64
CA ILE A 136 -1.18 -5.36 -20.93
C ILE A 136 -1.57 -3.89 -21.11
N GLY A 137 -0.80 -3.02 -20.45
CA GLY A 137 -1.03 -1.58 -20.45
C GLY A 137 -1.24 -1.16 -21.89
N ALA A 138 -2.24 -0.31 -22.12
CA ALA A 138 -2.74 0.12 -23.43
C ALA A 138 -1.67 0.87 -24.25
N VAL A 139 -0.55 0.22 -24.53
CA VAL A 139 0.47 0.63 -25.46
C VAL A 139 0.10 -0.03 -26.78
N ASP A 140 -0.04 0.78 -27.82
CA ASP A 140 -0.14 0.28 -29.19
C ASP A 140 1.24 -0.29 -29.56
N GLY A 141 1.43 -1.56 -29.23
CA GLY A 141 2.74 -2.23 -29.20
C GLY A 141 2.84 -3.45 -30.11
N LEU A 142 1.89 -3.64 -31.04
CA LEU A 142 1.88 -4.79 -31.94
C LEU A 142 3.06 -4.72 -32.93
N LEU A 143 4.00 -5.64 -32.79
CA LEU A 143 5.18 -5.78 -33.66
C LEU A 143 4.88 -6.59 -34.92
N GLY A 144 3.88 -7.46 -34.89
CA GLY A 144 3.48 -8.28 -36.03
C GLY A 144 2.74 -9.54 -35.62
N SER A 145 2.27 -10.30 -36.62
CA SER A 145 1.64 -11.60 -36.38
C SER A 145 2.17 -12.66 -37.34
N ILE A 146 2.29 -13.89 -36.84
CA ILE A 146 2.68 -15.08 -37.60
C ILE A 146 1.54 -16.09 -37.49
N THR A 147 0.99 -16.53 -38.62
CA THR A 147 0.01 -17.63 -38.62
C THR A 147 0.74 -18.96 -38.77
N GLN A 148 0.68 -19.81 -37.75
CA GLN A 148 1.30 -21.13 -37.75
C GLN A 148 0.27 -22.20 -37.36
N GLY A 149 0.00 -23.14 -38.28
CA GLY A 149 -0.90 -24.27 -38.02
C GLY A 149 -2.34 -23.86 -37.68
N GLY A 150 -2.86 -22.80 -38.30
CA GLY A 150 -4.23 -22.29 -38.08
C GLY A 150 -4.42 -21.45 -36.82
N LYS A 151 -3.35 -21.22 -36.04
CA LYS A 151 -3.31 -20.27 -34.92
C LYS A 151 -2.54 -19.02 -35.32
N THR A 152 -2.99 -17.86 -34.88
CA THR A 152 -2.29 -16.58 -35.10
C THR A 152 -1.50 -16.24 -33.86
N LEU A 153 -0.20 -15.99 -34.03
CA LEU A 153 0.72 -15.60 -32.98
C LEU A 153 1.00 -14.11 -33.13
N ASN A 154 0.48 -13.27 -32.25
CA ASN A 154 0.74 -11.84 -32.21
C ASN A 154 1.96 -11.59 -31.33
N PHE A 155 2.87 -10.75 -31.78
CA PHE A 155 4.02 -10.30 -30.99
C PHE A 155 3.80 -8.85 -30.61
N LEU A 156 3.81 -8.56 -29.30
CA LEU A 156 3.58 -7.23 -28.74
C LEU A 156 4.77 -6.82 -27.87
N VAL A 157 4.92 -5.52 -27.65
CA VAL A 157 5.81 -4.95 -26.62
C VAL A 157 4.96 -4.28 -25.55
N ASP A 158 5.19 -4.63 -24.28
CA ASP A 158 4.49 -4.01 -23.15
C ASP A 158 5.15 -2.67 -22.73
N ASN A 159 4.57 -1.98 -21.75
CA ASN A 159 5.08 -0.70 -21.26
C ASN A 159 6.44 -0.79 -20.54
N LEU A 160 6.86 -2.00 -20.12
CA LEU A 160 8.16 -2.28 -19.52
C LEU A 160 9.20 -2.69 -20.60
N GLY A 161 8.76 -2.90 -21.84
CA GLY A 161 9.59 -3.34 -22.95
C GLY A 161 9.71 -4.86 -23.12
N ASN A 162 8.92 -5.65 -22.38
CA ASN A 162 8.90 -7.09 -22.60
C ASN A 162 8.21 -7.40 -23.92
N ILE A 163 8.74 -8.38 -24.65
CA ILE A 163 8.15 -8.92 -25.87
C ILE A 163 7.22 -10.05 -25.46
N VAL A 164 5.92 -9.88 -25.73
CA VAL A 164 4.86 -10.83 -25.40
C VAL A 164 4.39 -11.48 -26.68
N GLN A 165 4.27 -12.80 -26.66
CA GLN A 165 3.64 -13.58 -27.72
C GLN A 165 2.22 -13.96 -27.26
N GLU A 166 1.22 -13.54 -28.01
CA GLU A 166 -0.18 -13.83 -27.79
C GLU A 166 -0.66 -14.83 -28.86
N VAL A 167 -1.22 -15.96 -28.42
CA VAL A 167 -1.77 -16.99 -29.30
C VAL A 167 -3.28 -16.81 -29.42
N VAL A 168 -3.75 -16.39 -30.59
CA VAL A 168 -5.16 -16.20 -30.92
C VAL A 168 -5.66 -17.39 -31.74
N GLY A 169 -6.67 -18.12 -31.23
CA GLY A 169 -7.38 -19.16 -31.99
C GLY A 169 -7.51 -20.55 -31.35
N GLY A 170 -7.49 -20.66 -30.01
CA GLY A 170 -7.82 -21.90 -29.30
C GLY A 170 -9.20 -21.84 -28.63
N ALA A 171 -9.80 -23.00 -28.34
CA ALA A 171 -11.03 -23.11 -27.55
C ALA A 171 -10.90 -22.56 -26.09
N GLY A 172 -9.70 -22.12 -25.69
CA GLY A 172 -9.36 -21.61 -24.36
C GLY A 172 -9.03 -20.11 -24.30
N GLY A 173 -9.34 -19.32 -25.32
CA GLY A 173 -9.05 -17.88 -25.35
C GLY A 173 -7.63 -17.54 -25.81
N ALA A 174 -7.26 -16.25 -25.71
CA ALA A 174 -5.92 -15.78 -26.06
C ALA A 174 -4.93 -16.15 -24.94
N LEU A 175 -3.81 -16.78 -25.29
CA LEU A 175 -2.75 -17.12 -24.34
C LEU A 175 -1.55 -16.20 -24.56
N SER A 176 -1.20 -15.42 -23.55
CA SER A 176 -0.04 -14.51 -23.59
C SER A 176 1.14 -15.10 -22.84
N THR A 177 2.34 -15.02 -23.42
CA THR A 177 3.58 -15.47 -22.79
C THR A 177 4.71 -14.51 -23.13
N ILE A 178 5.49 -14.11 -22.12
CA ILE A 178 6.67 -13.28 -22.34
C ILE A 178 7.75 -14.14 -23.00
N VAL A 179 8.20 -13.74 -24.18
CA VAL A 179 9.20 -14.46 -24.98
C VAL A 179 10.55 -13.74 -25.05
N GLY A 180 10.63 -12.50 -24.56
CA GLY A 180 11.87 -11.74 -24.54
C GLY A 180 11.71 -10.31 -24.03
N ASN A 181 12.71 -9.47 -24.29
CA ASN A 181 12.72 -8.05 -23.98
C ASN A 181 13.42 -7.27 -25.10
N TYR A 182 12.93 -6.08 -25.45
CA TYR A 182 13.48 -5.28 -26.55
C TYR A 182 14.98 -4.98 -26.39
N GLN A 183 15.49 -4.83 -25.16
CA GLN A 183 16.90 -4.53 -24.93
C GLN A 183 17.84 -5.68 -25.26
N GLN A 184 17.35 -6.92 -25.17
CA GLN A 184 18.14 -8.13 -25.39
C GLN A 184 17.87 -8.75 -26.76
N ASN A 185 16.64 -8.65 -27.25
CA ASN A 185 16.18 -9.33 -28.45
C ASN A 185 16.10 -8.41 -29.67
N MET A 186 16.32 -7.10 -29.51
CA MET A 186 16.34 -6.15 -30.61
C MET A 186 17.62 -5.31 -30.57
N THR A 187 18.12 -4.92 -31.74
CA THR A 187 19.33 -4.09 -31.86
C THR A 187 18.95 -2.68 -32.27
N GLN A 188 19.39 -1.65 -31.56
CA GLN A 188 19.14 -0.27 -32.01
C GLN A 188 19.92 0.00 -33.30
N VAL A 189 19.21 0.36 -34.36
CA VAL A 189 19.78 0.58 -35.71
C VAL A 189 19.52 1.98 -36.25
N GLY A 190 18.68 2.78 -35.58
CA GLY A 190 18.39 4.16 -35.98
C GLY A 190 18.77 5.20 -34.93
N ASP A 191 18.77 6.45 -35.38
CA ASP A 191 19.02 7.61 -34.54
C ASP A 191 17.92 7.83 -33.51
N VAL A 192 18.30 8.48 -32.41
CA VAL A 192 17.39 8.89 -31.35
C VAL A 192 16.67 10.16 -31.78
N LYS A 193 15.34 10.12 -31.89
CA LYS A 193 14.50 11.27 -32.22
C LYS A 193 13.78 11.76 -30.97
N ASN A 194 13.96 13.03 -30.61
CA ASN A 194 13.21 13.65 -29.54
C ASN A 194 11.86 14.15 -30.09
N LEU A 195 10.76 13.64 -29.52
CA LEU A 195 9.39 14.07 -29.83
C LEU A 195 8.94 15.16 -28.84
N ALA A 196 7.77 15.74 -29.09
CA ALA A 196 7.14 16.66 -28.16
C ALA A 196 6.82 15.96 -26.81
N ASN A 197 6.65 16.75 -25.74
CA ASN A 197 6.30 16.28 -24.39
C ASN A 197 7.36 15.39 -23.70
N GLY A 198 8.63 15.47 -24.12
CA GLY A 198 9.72 14.69 -23.52
C GLY A 198 9.71 13.21 -23.92
N LEU A 199 8.99 12.87 -24.99
CA LEU A 199 9.03 11.52 -25.56
C LEU A 199 10.28 11.35 -26.44
N ILE A 200 10.82 10.14 -26.46
CA ILE A 200 12.01 9.78 -27.24
C ILE A 200 11.66 8.58 -28.11
N GLN A 201 11.81 8.70 -29.42
CA GLN A 201 11.67 7.57 -30.35
C GLN A 201 13.05 7.01 -30.71
N LYS A 202 13.17 5.69 -30.69
CA LYS A 202 14.35 4.95 -31.16
C LYS A 202 13.92 3.82 -32.09
N THR A 203 14.71 3.59 -33.13
CA THR A 203 14.45 2.51 -34.09
C THR A 203 15.33 1.29 -33.78
N PHE A 204 14.70 0.13 -33.68
CA PHE A 204 15.34 -1.15 -33.40
C PHE A 204 15.06 -2.16 -34.53
N SER A 205 16.03 -3.02 -34.84
CA SER A 205 15.85 -4.20 -35.70
C SER A 205 15.43 -5.38 -34.84
N TYR A 206 14.34 -6.05 -35.22
CA TYR A 206 13.92 -7.30 -34.59
C TYR A 206 14.04 -8.46 -35.57
N ASP A 207 15.12 -9.23 -35.42
CA ASP A 207 15.50 -10.26 -36.37
C ASP A 207 14.49 -11.41 -36.45
N ALA A 208 13.81 -11.73 -35.34
CA ALA A 208 12.80 -12.79 -35.30
C ALA A 208 11.58 -12.49 -36.18
N LEU A 209 11.26 -11.22 -36.40
CA LEU A 209 10.20 -10.78 -37.33
C LEU A 209 10.76 -10.17 -38.62
N GLY A 210 12.09 -10.03 -38.75
CA GLY A 210 12.75 -9.40 -39.88
C GLY A 210 12.30 -7.95 -40.13
N SER A 211 11.89 -7.23 -39.08
CA SER A 211 11.26 -5.91 -39.15
C SER A 211 12.05 -4.86 -38.38
N LEU A 212 11.95 -3.60 -38.82
CA LEU A 212 12.38 -2.46 -38.01
C LEU A 212 11.19 -1.98 -37.20
N VAL A 213 11.43 -1.63 -35.95
CA VAL A 213 10.41 -1.19 -35.00
C VAL A 213 10.82 0.15 -34.42
N ASP A 214 9.96 1.13 -34.55
CA ASP A 214 10.05 2.40 -33.86
C ASP A 214 9.38 2.29 -32.50
N ILE A 215 10.16 2.41 -31.42
CA ILE A 215 9.68 2.40 -30.05
C ILE A 215 9.79 3.81 -29.48
N VAL A 216 8.68 4.30 -28.92
CA VAL A 216 8.59 5.60 -28.26
C VAL A 216 8.62 5.38 -26.76
N PHE A 217 9.45 6.17 -26.07
CA PHE A 217 9.68 6.12 -24.63
C PHE A 217 9.25 7.44 -23.97
N ASN A 218 8.78 7.37 -22.73
CA ASN A 218 8.59 8.56 -21.90
C ASN A 218 9.89 8.96 -21.16
N THR A 219 9.83 10.04 -20.38
CA THR A 219 10.96 10.52 -19.56
C THR A 219 11.41 9.54 -18.48
N ALA A 220 10.55 8.58 -18.09
CA ALA A 220 10.87 7.51 -17.16
C ALA A 220 11.46 6.26 -17.84
N GLY A 221 11.63 6.28 -19.17
CA GLY A 221 12.18 5.15 -19.95
C GLY A 221 11.19 4.02 -20.22
N GLN A 222 9.90 4.21 -19.94
CA GLN A 222 8.84 3.24 -20.23
C GLN A 222 8.41 3.35 -21.69
N VAL A 223 8.06 2.21 -22.30
CA VAL A 223 7.51 2.16 -23.66
C VAL A 223 6.08 2.70 -23.64
N VAL A 224 5.79 3.64 -24.52
CA VAL A 224 4.44 4.20 -24.71
C VAL A 224 3.81 3.78 -26.02
N GLN A 225 4.63 3.44 -27.01
CA GLN A 225 4.18 2.98 -28.33
C GLN A 225 5.30 2.18 -29.01
N ALA A 226 4.96 1.12 -29.73
CA ALA A 226 5.88 0.40 -30.60
C ALA A 226 5.21 0.10 -31.94
N THR A 227 5.78 0.64 -33.02
CA THR A 227 5.24 0.48 -34.38
C THR A 227 6.28 -0.13 -35.30
N VAL A 228 5.87 -1.10 -36.11
CA VAL A 228 6.72 -1.69 -37.14
C VAL A 228 6.81 -0.77 -38.35
N GLN A 229 8.02 -0.38 -38.73
CA GLN A 229 8.27 0.16 -40.05
C GLN A 229 8.10 -0.98 -41.06
N LYS A 230 7.02 -0.93 -41.83
CA LYS A 230 6.81 -1.89 -42.92
C LYS A 230 8.02 -1.83 -43.84
N LYS A 231 8.73 -2.95 -43.99
CA LYS A 231 9.81 -3.09 -44.96
C LYS A 231 9.24 -2.69 -46.32
N ASN A 232 9.79 -1.63 -46.92
CA ASN A 232 9.40 -1.19 -48.25
C ASN A 232 9.87 -2.27 -49.26
N GLY A 233 9.06 -3.31 -49.45
CA GLY A 233 9.43 -4.51 -50.21
C GLY A 233 8.30 -5.53 -50.31
N GLY A 234 7.38 -5.29 -51.26
CA GLY A 234 6.68 -6.31 -52.06
C GLY A 234 5.87 -7.40 -51.36
N GLY A 235 4.56 -7.18 -51.25
CA GLY A 235 3.57 -8.22 -50.94
C GLY A 235 2.16 -7.65 -51.05
N GLY A 236 1.53 -7.82 -52.22
CA GLY A 236 0.25 -7.21 -52.58
C GLY A 236 -0.92 -7.69 -51.73
N GLY A 237 -1.43 -6.81 -50.88
CA GLY A 237 -2.82 -6.83 -50.44
C GLY A 237 -3.52 -5.69 -51.16
N ALA A 238 -4.33 -6.01 -52.16
CA ALA A 238 -5.16 -5.04 -52.85
C ALA A 238 -6.08 -4.37 -51.82
N SER A 239 -5.78 -3.13 -51.45
CA SER A 239 -6.76 -2.22 -50.90
C SER A 239 -7.73 -1.90 -52.04
N THR A 240 -8.81 -2.68 -52.15
CA THR A 240 -9.98 -2.21 -52.87
C THR A 240 -10.44 -0.93 -52.18
N PRO A 241 -10.51 0.20 -52.89
CA PRO A 241 -11.10 1.40 -52.31
C PRO A 241 -12.58 1.10 -52.07
N VAL A 242 -13.02 1.18 -50.81
CA VAL A 242 -14.43 1.34 -50.50
C VAL A 242 -14.85 2.65 -51.12
N ALA A 243 -15.60 2.57 -52.21
CA ALA A 243 -16.27 3.73 -52.80
C ALA A 243 -17.28 4.26 -51.77
N THR A 244 -17.07 5.49 -51.31
CA THR A 244 -18.10 6.28 -50.66
C THR A 244 -19.28 6.46 -51.62
N PRO A 245 -20.54 6.13 -51.26
CA PRO A 245 -21.66 6.44 -52.13
C PRO A 245 -21.81 7.96 -52.23
N THR A 246 -21.49 8.51 -53.39
CA THR A 246 -21.83 9.89 -53.73
C THR A 246 -23.33 9.92 -54.01
N ALA A 247 -24.07 10.71 -53.23
CA ALA A 247 -25.49 10.96 -53.45
C ALA A 247 -25.70 11.60 -54.84
N THR A 248 -26.48 10.95 -55.69
CA THR A 248 -26.96 11.54 -56.95
C THR A 248 -27.96 12.66 -56.65
N PRO A 249 -27.83 13.87 -57.23
CA PRO A 249 -28.89 14.87 -57.14
C PRO A 249 -30.08 14.47 -58.03
N VAL A 250 -31.27 14.42 -57.44
CA VAL A 250 -32.53 14.27 -58.18
C VAL A 250 -32.85 15.61 -58.84
N THR A 251 -32.82 15.67 -60.17
CA THR A 251 -33.35 16.79 -60.95
C THR A 251 -34.78 16.50 -61.39
N LEU A 252 -35.73 17.33 -60.95
CA LEU A 252 -37.11 17.33 -61.46
C LEU A 252 -37.14 17.86 -62.91
N PRO A 253 -37.87 17.22 -63.84
CA PRO A 253 -38.19 17.87 -65.10
C PRO A 253 -39.35 18.85 -64.90
N VAL A 254 -39.11 20.10 -65.29
CA VAL A 254 -40.15 21.08 -65.59
C VAL A 254 -40.65 20.84 -67.02
N SER A 255 -41.92 20.46 -67.16
CA SER A 255 -42.83 20.87 -68.24
C SER A 255 -44.21 20.30 -68.00
#